data_AF-A0A373BDU5-F1
#
_entry.id   AF-A0A373BDU5-F1
#
_cell.length_a   1.000
_cell.length_b   1.000
_cell.length_c   1.000
_cell.angle_alpha   90.00
_cell.angle_beta   90.00
_cell.angle_gamma   90.00
#
_symmetry.space_group_name_H-M   'P 1'
#
loop_
_entity.id
_entity.type
_entity.pdbx_description
1 polymer ?
#
loop_
_entity_poly.entity_id
_entity_poly.type
_entity_poly.pdbx_seq_one_letter_code
_entity_poly.pdbx_strand_id
1 'polypeptide(L)'
;MTCNCKTEISEKFLEKVKADIPESTNHSLEMTAYSFVLDGNRMELRGYMPVEIKHTLKNKKTGLDRVKKEKTSVLFTFCPFCGVRYKEEQGESA
;
A
#
# COMPACT_ATOMS: atom_id res chain seq x y z
N MET A 1 1.82 -20.00 16.50
CA MET A 1 2.53 -19.59 15.27
C MET A 1 2.60 -18.08 15.26
N THR A 2 3.80 -17.52 15.12
CA THR A 2 4.04 -16.07 15.09
C THR A 2 3.67 -15.55 13.70
N CYS A 3 2.70 -14.64 13.62
CA CYS A 3 2.22 -14.06 12.35
C CYS A 3 3.21 -13.01 11.84
N ASN A 4 3.72 -13.17 10.61
CA ASN A 4 4.70 -12.27 9.97
C ASN A 4 4.11 -11.43 8.82
N CYS A 5 2.78 -11.45 8.65
CA CYS A 5 2.13 -10.91 7.46
C CYS A 5 2.39 -9.42 7.22
N LYS A 6 2.56 -8.62 8.28
CA LYS A 6 2.90 -7.19 8.16
C LYS A 6 4.24 -6.99 7.45
N THR A 7 5.26 -7.74 7.85
CA THR A 7 6.60 -7.66 7.29
C THR A 7 6.60 -8.10 5.83
N GLU A 8 6.01 -9.26 5.54
CA GLU A 8 5.96 -9.81 4.18
C GLU A 8 5.21 -8.90 3.19
N ILE A 9 4.10 -8.29 3.62
CA ILE A 9 3.35 -7.34 2.78
C ILE A 9 4.15 -6.05 2.56
N SER A 10 4.82 -5.56 3.60
CA SER A 10 5.67 -4.36 3.50
C SER A 10 6.80 -4.56 2.50
N GLU A 11 7.45 -5.72 2.55
CA GLU A 11 8.56 -6.08 1.66
C GLU A 11 8.10 -6.19 0.21
N LYS A 12 7.03 -6.96 -0.05
CA LYS A 12 6.47 -7.09 -1.40
C LYS A 12 6.04 -5.75 -2.00
N PHE A 13 5.46 -4.87 -1.18
CA PHE A 13 5.07 -3.55 -1.64
C PHE A 13 6.30 -2.67 -1.94
N LEU A 14 7.33 -2.71 -1.08
CA LEU A 14 8.56 -1.98 -1.31
C LEU A 14 9.29 -2.46 -2.58
N GLU A 15 9.32 -3.77 -2.85
CA GLU A 15 9.85 -4.33 -4.09
C GLU A 15 9.10 -3.82 -5.31
N LYS A 16 7.77 -3.80 -5.27
CA LYS A 16 6.95 -3.23 -6.34
C LYS A 16 7.26 -1.74 -6.56
N VAL A 17 7.36 -0.96 -5.49
CA VAL A 17 7.69 0.48 -5.60
C VAL A 17 9.07 0.70 -6.22
N LYS A 18 10.07 -0.12 -5.88
CA LYS A 18 11.40 -0.09 -6.52
C LYS A 18 11.32 -0.39 -8.01
N ALA A 19 10.46 -1.32 -8.41
CA ALA A 19 10.24 -1.67 -9.81
C ALA A 19 9.48 -0.59 -10.60
N ASP A 20 8.49 0.07 -9.96
CA ASP A 20 7.69 1.13 -10.58
C ASP A 20 8.47 2.45 -10.73
N ILE A 21 9.49 2.69 -9.88
CA ILE A 21 10.31 3.91 -9.88
C ILE A 21 11.82 3.59 -9.88
N PRO A 22 12.34 2.92 -10.93
CA PRO A 22 13.71 2.42 -10.98
C PRO A 22 14.77 3.53 -11.00
N GLU A 23 14.41 4.75 -11.39
CA GLU A 23 15.31 5.90 -11.43
C GLU A 23 15.58 6.55 -10.06
N SER A 24 14.85 6.13 -9.03
CA SER A 24 14.97 6.66 -7.67
C SER A 24 15.75 5.71 -6.77
N THR A 25 16.32 6.24 -5.68
CA THR A 25 17.10 5.46 -4.71
C THR A 25 16.66 5.74 -3.28
N ASN A 26 17.12 4.93 -2.32
CA ASN A 26 16.78 5.03 -0.90
C ASN A 26 15.26 4.95 -0.62
N HIS A 27 14.57 4.00 -1.27
CA HIS A 27 13.15 3.76 -1.02
C HIS A 27 12.93 3.30 0.43
N SER A 28 12.05 3.99 1.13
CA SER A 28 11.54 3.56 2.44
C SER A 28 10.02 3.68 2.47
N LEU A 29 9.39 2.78 3.21
CA LEU A 29 7.94 2.68 3.37
C LEU A 29 7.59 2.67 4.86
N GLU A 30 6.52 3.38 5.22
CA GLU A 30 5.93 3.35 6.55
C GLU A 30 4.44 3.02 6.48
N MET A 31 4.00 2.03 7.28
CA MET A 31 2.61 1.61 7.40
C MET A 31 1.95 2.21 8.64
N THR A 32 0.87 2.98 8.48
CA THR A 32 0.34 3.81 9.57
C THR A 32 -1.11 3.55 10.01
N ALA A 33 -1.95 2.81 9.27
CA ALA A 33 -3.35 2.58 9.68
C ALA A 33 -4.03 1.33 9.07
N TYR A 34 -5.27 1.07 9.54
CA TYR A 34 -6.29 0.14 9.00
C TYR A 34 -7.59 0.93 8.69
N SER A 35 -8.50 0.42 7.84
CA SER A 35 -9.78 1.12 7.55
C SER A 35 -11.03 0.28 7.75
N PHE A 36 -12.13 0.99 7.93
CA PHE A 36 -13.47 0.52 7.57
C PHE A 36 -13.81 1.06 6.18
N VAL A 37 -14.42 0.23 5.34
CA VAL A 37 -14.91 0.61 4.02
C VAL A 37 -16.42 0.71 4.09
N LEU A 38 -16.94 1.86 3.68
CA LEU A 38 -18.36 2.09 3.47
C LEU A 38 -18.64 1.98 1.97
N ASP A 39 -19.46 1.00 1.59
CA ASP A 39 -19.87 0.77 0.20
C ASP A 39 -21.40 0.76 0.13
N GLY A 40 -21.97 1.85 -0.40
CA GLY A 40 -23.42 2.09 -0.34
C GLY A 40 -23.94 2.12 1.11
N ASN A 41 -24.93 1.26 1.40
CA ASN A 41 -25.54 1.11 2.73
C ASN A 41 -24.85 0.03 3.59
N ARG A 42 -23.65 -0.43 3.22
CA ARG A 42 -22.93 -1.50 3.91
C ARG A 42 -21.62 -0.99 4.48
N MET A 43 -21.28 -1.48 5.67
CA MET A 43 -19.99 -1.24 6.31
C MET A 43 -19.23 -2.56 6.37
N GLU A 44 -18.07 -2.60 5.73
CA GLU A 44 -17.18 -3.75 5.72
C GLU A 44 -15.83 -3.39 6.32
N LEU A 45 -15.30 -4.27 7.17
CA LEU A 45 -13.92 -4.14 7.61
C LEU A 45 -13.00 -4.71 6.52
N ARG A 46 -12.31 -3.83 5.79
CA ARG A 46 -11.29 -4.22 4.82
C ARG A 46 -9.92 -3.74 5.25
N GLY A 47 -8.91 -4.58 5.00
CA GLY A 47 -7.52 -4.16 5.12
C GLY A 47 -7.32 -2.95 4.23
N TYR A 48 -6.83 -1.86 4.81
CA TYR A 48 -6.42 -0.67 4.09
C TYR A 48 -5.13 -0.18 4.72
N MET A 49 -4.22 0.24 3.88
CA MET A 49 -2.89 0.62 4.29
C MET A 49 -2.55 1.95 3.63
N PRO A 50 -2.62 3.07 4.35
CA PRO A 50 -1.95 4.28 3.89
C PRO A 50 -0.45 4.03 3.93
N VAL A 51 0.23 4.44 2.85
CA VAL A 51 1.65 4.25 2.62
C VAL A 51 2.28 5.60 2.32
N GLU A 52 3.31 5.96 3.08
CA GLU A 52 4.22 7.04 2.71
C GLU A 52 5.49 6.45 2.10
N ILE A 53 5.74 6.80 0.84
CA ILE A 53 6.95 6.43 0.10
C ILE A 53 7.90 7.61 0.15
N LYS A 54 9.12 7.39 0.64
CA LYS A 54 10.22 8.35 0.53
C LYS A 54 11.26 7.79 -0.41
N HIS A 55 11.70 8.60 -1.37
CA HIS A 55 12.77 8.23 -2.30
C HIS A 55 13.52 9.47 -2.78
N THR A 56 14.72 9.26 -3.30
CA THR A 56 15.59 10.32 -3.81
C THR A 56 15.66 10.28 -5.32
N LEU A 57 15.42 11.42 -5.96
CA LEU A 57 15.55 11.63 -7.39
C LEU A 57 16.62 12.69 -7.67
N LYS A 58 17.40 12.51 -8.74
CA LYS A 58 18.26 13.59 -9.26
C LYS A 58 17.44 14.61 -10.03
N ASN A 59 17.61 15.88 -9.69
CA ASN A 59 17.04 16.97 -10.47
C ASN A 59 17.75 17.06 -11.82
N LYS A 60 17.04 16.78 -12.91
CA LYS A 60 17.59 16.79 -14.28
C LYS A 60 18.20 18.13 -14.70
N LYS A 61 17.79 19.26 -14.10
CA LYS A 61 18.31 20.60 -14.44
C LYS A 61 19.51 21.02 -13.61
N THR A 62 19.53 20.68 -12.31
CA THR A 62 20.56 21.17 -11.38
C THR A 62 21.54 20.09 -10.95
N GLY A 63 21.29 18.82 -11.27
CA GLY A 63 22.12 17.68 -10.87
C GLY A 63 22.03 17.30 -9.38
N LEU A 64 21.34 18.11 -8.58
CA LEU A 64 21.21 17.91 -7.13
C LEU A 64 20.20 16.82 -6.79
N ASP A 65 20.48 16.09 -5.72
CA ASP A 65 19.57 15.11 -5.14
C ASP A 65 18.37 15.80 -4.48
N ARG A 66 17.17 15.30 -4.75
CA ARG A 66 15.93 15.78 -4.17
C ARG A 66 15.18 14.61 -3.55
N VAL A 67 14.92 14.72 -2.25
CA VAL A 67 14.03 13.79 -1.55
C VAL A 67 12.59 14.10 -1.93
N LYS A 68 11.87 13.11 -2.43
CA LYS A 68 10.44 13.15 -2.73
C LYS A 68 9.70 12.29 -1.70
N LYS A 69 8.55 12.79 -1.26
CA LYS A 69 7.59 12.06 -0.42
C LYS A 69 6.30 11.92 -1.19
N GLU A 70 5.80 10.70 -1.32
CA GLU A 70 4.55 10.40 -2.00
C GLU A 70 3.64 9.63 -1.04
N LYS A 71 2.38 10.04 -0.97
CA LYS A 71 1.37 9.37 -0.16
C LYS A 71 0.46 8.59 -1.10
N THR A 72 0.34 7.31 -0.85
CA THR A 72 -0.60 6.43 -1.54
C THR A 72 -1.34 5.59 -0.52
N SER A 73 -2.31 4.81 -0.97
CA SER A 73 -2.96 3.84 -0.12
C SER A 73 -3.30 2.57 -0.88
N VAL A 74 -3.27 1.47 -0.14
CA VAL A 74 -3.58 0.13 -0.64
C VAL A 74 -4.85 -0.32 0.05
N LEU A 75 -5.92 -0.51 -0.72
CA LEU A 75 -7.11 -1.23 -0.25
C LEU A 75 -6.97 -2.69 -0.66
N PHE A 76 -7.06 -3.61 0.30
CA PHE A 76 -6.87 -5.03 0.05
C PHE A 76 -8.17 -5.69 -0.42
N THR A 77 -8.09 -6.50 -1.47
CA THR A 77 -9.17 -7.39 -1.94
C THR A 77 -9.19 -8.73 -1.22
N PHE A 78 -8.18 -9.01 -0.39
CA PHE A 78 -8.08 -10.18 0.46
C PHE A 78 -7.60 -9.80 1.85
N CYS A 79 -7.93 -10.60 2.85
CA CYS A 79 -7.44 -10.40 4.20
C CYS A 79 -5.91 -10.47 4.21
N PRO A 80 -5.21 -9.37 4.57
CA PRO A 80 -3.75 -9.35 4.58
C PRO A 80 -3.14 -10.29 5.63
N PHE A 81 -3.94 -10.85 6.55
CA PHE A 81 -3.46 -11.73 7.64
C PHE A 81 -3.62 -13.22 7.33
N CYS A 82 -4.72 -13.63 6.68
CA CYS A 82 -4.99 -15.05 6.40
C CYS A 82 -5.03 -15.38 4.91
N GLY A 83 -4.90 -14.39 4.02
CA GLY A 83 -4.91 -14.59 2.57
C GLY A 83 -6.28 -14.93 1.97
N VAL A 84 -7.31 -15.08 2.81
CA VAL A 84 -8.68 -15.34 2.36
C VAL A 84 -9.23 -14.08 1.70
N ARG A 85 -9.76 -14.20 0.48
CA ARG A 85 -10.40 -13.09 -0.22
C ARG A 85 -11.56 -12.53 0.61
N TYR A 86 -11.69 -11.21 0.66
CA TYR A 86 -12.95 -10.63 1.08
C TYR A 86 -14.00 -11.11 0.08
N LYS A 87 -15.14 -11.64 0.54
CA LYS A 87 -16.18 -12.09 -0.38
C LYS A 87 -16.64 -10.88 -1.20
N GLU A 88 -16.49 -10.94 -2.52
CA GLU A 88 -17.29 -10.11 -3.42
C GLU A 88 -18.66 -10.77 -3.51
N GLU A 89 -19.56 -10.47 -2.58
CA GLU A 89 -20.96 -10.82 -2.79
C GLU A 89 -21.53 -9.83 -3.79
N GLN A 90 -21.72 -10.33 -5.01
CA GLN A 90 -22.29 -9.66 -6.18
C GLN A 90 -23.51 -8.82 -5.80
N GLY A 91 -23.66 -7.69 -6.48
CA GLY A 91 -24.75 -6.75 -6.26
C GLY A 91 -26.12 -7.42 -6.22
N GLU A 92 -26.89 -7.07 -5.20
CA GLU A 92 -28.32 -7.28 -5.19
C GLU A 92 -28.96 -5.90 -5.22
N SER A 93 -29.24 -5.47 -6.45
CA SER A 93 -30.31 -4.54 -6.75
C SER A 93 -31.63 -5.12 -6.22
N ALA A 94 -32.23 -4.45 -5.25
CA ALA A 94 -33.66 -4.49 -4.96
C ALA A 94 -34.11 -3.06 -4.66
#